data_AF-A0A946I112-F1
#
_entry.id   AF-A0A946I112-F1
#
_cell.length_a   1.000
_cell.length_b   1.000
_cell.length_c   1.000
_cell.angle_alpha   90.00
_cell.angle_beta   90.00
_cell.angle_gamma   90.00
#
_symmetry.space_group_name_H-M   'P 1'
#
loop_
_entity.id
_entity.type
_entity.pdbx_description
1 polymer ?
#
loop_
_entity_poly.entity_id
_entity_poly.type
_entity_poly.pdbx_seq_one_letter_code
_entity_poly.pdbx_strand_id
1 'polypeptide(L)' 'LIRFGSRVDVYLDAATAPLVAVGQTAVAGETVLADCDGDEEQRRGDVR' A
#
# COMPACT_ATOMS: atom_id res chain seq x y z
N LEU A 1 2.08 -14.00 12.25
CA LEU A 1 0.78 -13.43 12.65
C LEU A 1 1.01 -12.03 13.18
N ILE A 2 0.53 -11.00 12.48
CA ILE A 2 0.50 -9.64 13.02
C ILE A 2 -0.54 -9.58 14.14
N ARG A 3 -0.19 -8.93 15.26
CA ARG A 3 -1.11 -8.78 16.40
C ARG A 3 -1.87 -7.47 16.28
N PHE A 4 -2.94 -7.34 17.05
CA PHE A 4 -3.68 -6.08 17.11
C PHE A 4 -2.77 -4.97 17.64
N GLY A 5 -2.77 -3.81 16.98
CA GLY A 5 -1.87 -2.69 17.29
C GLY A 5 -0.44 -2.84 16.77
N SER A 6 -0.10 -3.92 16.06
CA SER A 6 1.18 -4.00 15.35
C SER A 6 1.22 -3.01 14.19
N ARG A 7 2.32 -2.27 14.07
CA ARG A 7 2.64 -1.42 12.92
C ARG A 7 3.57 -2.19 11.98
N VAL A 8 3.33 -2.05 10.69
CA VAL A 8 4.19 -2.60 9.64
C VAL A 8 4.68 -1.43 8.81
N ASP A 9 6.00 -1.29 8.70
CA ASP A 9 6.62 -0.32 7.80
C ASP A 9 7.10 -1.08 6.55
N VAL A 10 6.76 -0.54 5.37
CA VAL A 10 7.09 -1.12 4.07
C VAL A 10 8.04 -0.18 3.35
N TYR A 11 9.20 -0.70 2.95
CA TYR A 11 10.21 0.06 2.22
C TYR A 11 10.12 -0.28 0.75
N LEU A 12 10.03 0.76 -0.08
CA LEU A 12 10.05 0.67 -1.53
C LEU A 12 11.36 1.25 -2.03
N ASP A 13 11.76 0.88 -3.25
CA ASP A 13 12.82 1.62 -3.93
C ASP A 13 12.37 3.07 -4.23
N ALA A 14 13.31 3.92 -4.61
CA ALA A 14 13.04 5.35 -4.80
C ALA A 14 12.15 5.67 -6.02
N ALA A 15 12.01 4.74 -6.96
CA ALA A 15 11.23 4.92 -8.19
C ALA A 15 9.81 4.36 -8.06
N THR A 16 9.59 3.39 -7.17
CA THR A 16 8.32 2.71 -6.98
C THR A 16 7.40 3.53 -6.08
N ALA A 17 6.29 3.99 -6.64
CA ALA A 17 5.25 4.68 -5.91
C ALA A 17 4.25 3.69 -5.28
N PRO A 18 3.69 3.99 -4.09
CA PRO A 18 2.67 3.15 -3.49
C PRO A 18 1.36 3.19 -4.31
N LEU A 19 0.73 2.03 -4.48
CA LEU A 19 -0.55 1.87 -5.17
C LEU A 19 -1.77 2.10 -4.26
N VAL A 20 -1.56 2.37 -2.99
CA VAL A 20 -2.64 2.58 -1.99
C VAL A 20 -2.75 4.03 -1.59
N ALA A 21 -3.97 4.45 -1.25
CA ALA A 21 -4.24 5.79 -0.75
C ALA A 21 -4.21 5.85 0.78
N VAL A 22 -3.91 7.03 1.33
CA VAL A 22 -4.01 7.28 2.79
C VAL A 22 -5.45 7.08 3.26
N GLY A 23 -5.61 6.37 4.39
CA GLY A 23 -6.93 6.05 4.96
C GLY A 23 -7.62 4.85 4.31
N GLN A 24 -7.05 4.27 3.24
CA GLN A 24 -7.54 3.02 2.67
C GLN A 24 -7.35 1.86 3.67
N THR A 25 -8.39 1.03 3.82
CA THR A 25 -8.26 -0.25 4.53
C THR A 25 -7.44 -1.22 3.69
N ALA A 26 -6.34 -1.73 4.25
CA ALA A 26 -5.52 -2.77 3.63
C ALA A 26 -5.81 -4.13 4.29
N VAL A 27 -5.96 -5.16 3.47
CA VAL A 27 -6.13 -6.56 3.88
C VAL A 27 -4.83 -7.30 3.65
N ALA A 28 -4.31 -7.95 4.69
CA ALA A 28 -3.02 -8.64 4.66
C ALA A 28 -3.02 -9.78 3.65
N GLY A 29 -2.03 -9.78 2.75
CA GLY A 29 -1.90 -10.79 1.70
C GLY A 29 -2.78 -10.56 0.47
N GLU A 30 -3.66 -9.55 0.48
CA GLU A 30 -4.58 -9.27 -0.64
C GLU A 30 -4.36 -7.88 -1.23
N THR A 31 -4.13 -6.87 -0.38
CA THR A 31 -3.90 -5.51 -0.85
C THR A 31 -2.48 -5.37 -1.40
N VAL A 32 -2.36 -5.18 -2.71
CA VAL A 32 -1.09 -4.85 -3.36
C VAL A 32 -0.68 -3.42 -2.96
N LEU A 33 0.43 -3.27 -2.26
CA LEU A 33 0.91 -1.97 -1.77
C LEU A 33 1.73 -1.21 -2.81
N ALA A 34 2.41 -1.93 -3.70
CA ALA A 34 3.26 -1.39 -4.75
C ALA A 34 3.41 -2.44 -5.87
N ASP A 35 3.63 -1.96 -7.07
CA ASP A 35 4.06 -2.75 -8.22
C ASP A 35 5.41 -2.21 -8.67
N CYS A 36 6.44 -3.05 -8.61
CA CYS A 36 7.81 -2.66 -8.94
C CYS A 36 8.09 -2.68 -10.45
N ASP A 37 7.23 -3.33 -11.24
CA ASP A 37 7.32 -3.35 -12.70
C ASP A 37 6.57 -2.15 -13.31
N GLY A 38 5.63 -1.56 -12.57
CA GLY A 38 4.96 -0.30 -12.92
C GLY A 38 3.80 -0.46 -13.91
N ASP A 39 3.20 -1.63 -13.98
CA ASP A 39 2.08 -1.96 -14.85
C ASP A 39 0.73 -1.48 -14.29
N GLU A 40 0.63 -1.26 -12.98
CA GLU A 40 -0.59 -0.77 -12.31
C GLU A 40 -0.60 0.74 -12.02
N GLU A 41 -1.75 1.38 -12.23
CA GLU A 41 -1.98 2.79 -11.89
C GLU A 41 -2.36 2.97 -10.41
N GLN A 42 -1.98 4.10 -9.82
CA GLN A 42 -2.22 4.38 -8.40
C GLN A 42 -3.70 4.58 -8.10
N ARG A 43 -4.17 3.97 -7.00
CA ARG A 43 -5.56 4.11 -6.57
C ARG A 43 -5.81 5.51 -6.04
N ARG A 44 -6.85 6.17 -6.57
CA ARG A 44 -7.25 7.51 -6.13
C ARG A 44 -8.05 7.43 -4.83
N GLY A 45 -7.52 8.01 -3.75
CA GLY A 45 -8.26 8.21 -2.51
C GLY A 45 -9.16 9.44 -2.58
N ASP A 46 -10.34 9.36 -1.98
CA ASP A 46 -11.19 10.52 -1.73
C ASP A 46 -10.81 11.09 -0.35
N VAL A 47 -10.25 12.29 -0.32
CA VAL A 47 -9.92 12.98 0.95
C VAL A 47 -11.19 13.70 1.40
N ARG A 48 -11.91 13.07 2.33
CA ARG A 48 -13.07 13.65 3.02
C ARG A 48 -12.66 14.46 4.23
#